data_AF-A0A318BB47-F1
#
_entry.id   AF-A0A318BB47-F1
#
_cell.length_a   1.000
_cell.length_b   1.000
_cell.length_c   1.000
_cell.angle_alpha   90.00
_cell.angle_beta   90.00
_cell.angle_gamma   90.00
#
_symmetry.space_group_name_H-M   'P 1'
#
loop_
_entity.id
_entity.type
_entity.pdbx_description
1 polymer ?
#
loop_
_entity_poly.entity_id
_entity_poly.type
_entity_poly.pdbx_seq_one_letter_code
_entity_poly.pdbx_strand_id
1 'polypeptide(L)'
;MKFNRVATLSVLAVAAATGLAGCQSASKALGMSKVVPDEFRVVTKAPLVVPPDYSLRPPAPGEPRPQELQPESAARQALLGQSLAANRSDGEKLLVAKAGVDKADPLIRFVVDDENGDLAHKDESFASKVMFWKKDDKTAGAVTAAEAGATAPVPVDAAAEEARLKALTGGGAIVISREKQGKIKLPGL
;
A
#
# COMPACT_ATOMS: atom_id res chain seq x y z
N MET A 1 -57.77 -30.82 14.26
CA MET A 1 -58.09 -29.54 13.58
C MET A 1 -57.31 -28.31 14.10
N LYS A 2 -56.75 -28.31 15.32
CA LYS A 2 -56.01 -27.15 15.86
C LYS A 2 -54.58 -26.99 15.30
N PHE A 3 -53.91 -28.10 14.96
CA PHE A 3 -52.52 -28.10 14.45
C PHE A 3 -52.37 -27.42 13.08
N ASN A 4 -53.26 -27.71 12.14
CA ASN A 4 -53.21 -27.10 10.80
C ASN A 4 -53.43 -25.57 10.86
N ARG A 5 -54.23 -25.09 11.83
CA ARG A 5 -54.45 -23.64 12.04
C ARG A 5 -53.21 -22.94 12.59
N VAL A 6 -52.49 -23.59 13.50
CA VAL A 6 -51.23 -23.06 14.05
C VAL A 6 -50.14 -23.04 12.98
N ALA A 7 -50.06 -24.09 12.14
CA ALA A 7 -49.12 -24.16 11.03
C ALA A 7 -49.41 -23.12 9.93
N THR A 8 -50.67 -22.84 9.60
CA THR A 8 -51.00 -21.79 8.63
C THR A 8 -50.69 -20.39 9.15
N LEU A 9 -50.87 -20.15 10.45
CA LEU A 9 -50.56 -18.85 11.07
C LEU A 9 -49.06 -18.59 11.17
N SER A 10 -48.25 -19.62 11.46
CA SER A 10 -46.79 -19.48 11.49
C SER A 10 -46.22 -19.19 10.10
N VAL A 11 -46.71 -19.86 9.05
CA VAL A 11 -46.29 -19.60 7.66
C VAL A 11 -46.67 -18.18 7.22
N LEU A 12 -47.87 -17.71 7.57
CA LEU A 12 -48.30 -16.34 7.26
C LEU A 12 -47.45 -15.30 7.98
N ALA A 13 -47.09 -15.55 9.24
CA ALA A 13 -46.24 -14.65 10.01
C ALA A 13 -44.81 -14.56 9.45
N VAL A 14 -44.24 -15.69 9.01
CA VAL A 14 -42.92 -15.72 8.38
C VAL A 14 -42.95 -14.99 7.02
N ALA A 15 -43.97 -15.21 6.21
CA ALA A 15 -44.14 -14.52 4.93
C ALA A 15 -44.27 -12.99 5.11
N ALA A 16 -45.07 -12.55 6.08
CA ALA A 16 -45.20 -11.14 6.40
C ALA A 16 -43.86 -10.52 6.88
N ALA A 17 -43.11 -11.22 7.74
CA ALA A 17 -41.82 -10.75 8.22
C ALA A 17 -40.81 -10.57 7.06
N THR A 18 -40.78 -11.48 6.09
CA THR A 18 -39.91 -11.34 4.90
C THR A 18 -40.34 -10.22 3.96
N GLY A 19 -41.65 -9.92 3.87
CA GLY A 19 -42.17 -8.84 3.02
C GLY A 19 -41.77 -7.44 3.52
N LEU A 20 -41.79 -7.22 4.84
CA LEU A 20 -41.41 -5.92 5.42
C LEU A 20 -39.91 -5.61 5.26
N ALA A 21 -39.04 -6.62 5.25
CA ALA A 21 -37.60 -6.43 5.02
C ALA A 21 -37.29 -5.93 3.60
N GLY A 22 -38.10 -6.31 2.60
CA GLY A 22 -37.96 -5.87 1.21
C GLY A 22 -38.30 -4.39 0.99
N CYS A 23 -39.25 -3.85 1.76
CA CYS A 23 -39.68 -2.45 1.61
C CYS A 23 -38.58 -1.42 1.92
N GLN A 24 -37.60 -1.76 2.77
CA GLN A 24 -36.49 -0.86 3.09
C GLN A 24 -35.42 -0.79 2.00
N SER A 25 -35.26 -1.85 1.21
CA SER A 25 -34.37 -1.83 0.03
C SER A 25 -35.03 -1.08 -1.13
N ALA A 26 -36.35 -1.30 -1.33
CA ALA A 26 -37.13 -0.60 -2.35
C ALA A 26 -37.19 0.92 -2.10
N SER A 27 -37.35 1.38 -0.86
CA SER A 27 -37.35 2.82 -0.53
C SER A 27 -36.01 3.50 -0.86
N LYS A 28 -34.89 2.77 -0.69
CA LYS A 28 -33.54 3.21 -1.03
C LYS A 28 -33.29 3.24 -2.53
N ALA A 29 -33.78 2.23 -3.27
CA ALA A 29 -33.71 2.16 -4.72
C ALA A 29 -34.61 3.20 -5.42
N LEU A 30 -35.75 3.53 -4.82
CA LEU A 30 -36.67 4.57 -5.30
C LEU A 30 -36.22 6.01 -4.93
N GLY A 31 -35.05 6.18 -4.32
CA GLY A 31 -34.47 7.50 -4.04
C GLY A 31 -35.13 8.27 -2.89
N MET A 32 -36.00 7.63 -2.10
CA MET A 32 -36.66 8.25 -0.93
C MET A 32 -35.70 8.43 0.27
N SER A 33 -34.50 7.85 0.21
CA SER A 33 -33.45 8.07 1.20
C SER A 33 -32.45 9.12 0.71
N LYS A 34 -32.17 10.12 1.53
CA LYS A 34 -31.17 11.15 1.24
C LYS A 34 -29.76 10.54 1.23
N VAL A 35 -29.17 10.41 0.04
CA VAL A 35 -27.75 10.10 -0.13
C VAL A 35 -26.99 11.42 -0.01
N VAL A 36 -26.39 11.66 1.16
CA VAL A 36 -25.50 12.82 1.34
C VAL A 36 -24.14 12.44 0.78
N PRO A 37 -23.56 13.23 -0.14
CA PRO A 37 -22.18 13.03 -0.59
C PRO A 37 -21.23 13.04 0.61
N ASP A 38 -20.28 12.11 0.61
CA ASP A 38 -19.29 11.94 1.68
C ASP A 38 -18.42 13.21 1.80
N GLU A 39 -18.48 13.85 2.96
CA GLU A 39 -17.77 15.10 3.27
C GLU A 39 -16.24 14.95 3.26
N PHE A 40 -15.72 13.71 3.29
CA PHE A 40 -14.29 13.44 3.14
C PHE A 40 -13.87 13.16 1.69
N ARG A 41 -14.82 12.97 0.76
CA ARG A 41 -14.54 12.85 -0.69
C ARG A 41 -14.65 14.20 -1.38
N VAL A 42 -13.86 15.16 -0.89
CA VAL A 42 -13.76 16.49 -1.51
C VAL A 42 -12.98 16.39 -2.81
N VAL A 43 -13.69 16.41 -3.95
CA VAL A 43 -13.07 16.62 -5.26
C VAL A 43 -12.78 18.11 -5.39
N THR A 44 -11.51 18.49 -5.27
CA THR A 44 -11.10 19.89 -5.45
C THR A 44 -11.14 20.23 -6.93
N LYS A 45 -12.04 21.14 -7.30
CA LYS A 45 -12.05 21.73 -8.64
C LYS A 45 -11.03 22.88 -8.65
N ALA A 46 -10.16 22.92 -9.65
CA ALA A 46 -9.20 24.01 -9.79
C ALA A 46 -9.92 25.36 -9.85
N PRO A 47 -9.41 26.42 -9.18
CA PRO A 47 -10.03 27.73 -9.20
C PRO A 47 -10.09 28.27 -10.64
N LEU A 48 -11.27 28.78 -11.02
CA LEU A 48 -11.49 29.43 -12.30
C LEU A 48 -10.87 30.83 -12.25
N VAL A 49 -9.57 30.94 -12.51
CA VAL A 49 -8.92 32.22 -12.75
C VAL A 49 -9.09 32.55 -14.21
N VAL A 50 -9.75 33.67 -14.50
CA VAL A 50 -9.82 34.21 -15.85
C VAL A 50 -8.44 34.76 -16.21
N PRO A 51 -7.73 34.18 -17.19
CA PRO A 51 -6.44 34.70 -17.63
C PRO A 51 -6.62 36.10 -18.24
N PRO A 52 -5.63 37.00 -18.09
CA PRO A 52 -5.70 38.37 -18.62
C PRO A 52 -5.74 38.44 -20.16
N ASP A 53 -5.52 37.33 -20.86
CA ASP A 53 -5.65 37.23 -22.31
C ASP A 53 -6.88 36.42 -22.72
N TYR A 54 -7.90 37.13 -23.20
CA TYR A 54 -9.12 36.60 -23.83
C TYR A 54 -8.89 36.14 -25.29
N SER A 55 -7.64 35.88 -25.70
CA SER A 55 -7.26 35.59 -27.09
C SER A 55 -7.29 34.10 -27.45
N LEU A 56 -7.79 33.23 -26.56
CA LEU A 56 -7.98 31.82 -26.89
C LEU A 56 -9.31 31.64 -27.62
N ARG A 57 -9.22 31.14 -28.86
CA ARG A 57 -10.37 30.68 -29.63
C ARG A 57 -11.14 29.67 -28.77
N PRO A 58 -12.46 29.86 -28.54
CA PRO A 58 -13.25 28.89 -27.79
C PRO A 58 -13.05 27.49 -28.40
N PRO A 59 -12.76 26.47 -27.58
CA PRO A 59 -12.64 25.10 -28.09
C PRO A 59 -13.94 24.71 -28.79
N ALA A 60 -13.82 23.99 -29.90
CA ALA A 60 -15.00 23.59 -30.66
C ALA A 60 -15.90 22.71 -29.78
N PRO A 61 -17.24 22.84 -29.87
CA PRO A 61 -18.16 21.99 -29.14
C PRO A 61 -17.86 20.50 -29.43
N GLY A 62 -17.46 19.74 -28.41
CA GLY A 62 -17.17 18.30 -28.51
C GLY A 62 -15.68 17.91 -28.45
N GLU A 63 -14.75 18.86 -28.37
CA GLU A 63 -13.33 18.54 -28.16
C GLU A 63 -13.04 18.20 -26.68
N PRO A 64 -12.24 17.16 -26.38
CA PRO A 64 -11.96 16.77 -25.00
C PRO A 64 -11.34 17.93 -24.24
N ARG A 65 -12.00 18.35 -23.17
CA ARG A 65 -11.52 19.46 -22.33
C ARG A 65 -10.19 19.04 -21.69
N PRO A 66 -9.09 19.80 -21.88
CA PRO A 66 -7.82 19.50 -21.22
C PRO A 66 -7.90 19.49 -19.69
N GLN A 67 -8.97 20.05 -19.12
CA GLN A 67 -9.24 20.11 -17.68
C GLN A 67 -9.95 18.85 -17.11
N GLU A 68 -10.27 17.85 -17.95
CA GLU A 68 -10.85 16.56 -17.52
C GLU A 68 -9.81 15.43 -17.40
N LEU A 69 -8.54 15.76 -17.14
CA LEU A 69 -7.60 14.73 -16.68
C LEU A 69 -8.17 14.10 -15.41
N GLN A 70 -8.47 12.81 -15.48
CA GLN A 70 -9.00 12.07 -14.34
C GLN A 70 -8.07 12.28 -13.13
N PRO A 71 -8.62 12.57 -11.94
CA PRO A 71 -7.81 12.91 -10.76
C PRO A 71 -6.79 11.80 -10.43
N GLU A 72 -7.09 10.55 -10.76
CA GLU A 72 -6.20 9.40 -10.64
C GLU A 72 -4.97 9.53 -11.57
N SER A 73 -5.16 10.01 -12.79
CA SER A 73 -4.07 10.24 -13.75
C SER A 73 -3.18 11.42 -13.32
N ALA A 74 -3.79 12.49 -12.83
CA ALA A 74 -3.08 13.65 -12.30
C ALA A 74 -2.32 13.33 -11.01
N ALA A 75 -2.93 12.57 -10.08
CA ALA A 75 -2.28 12.09 -8.86
C ALA A 75 -1.13 11.14 -9.18
N ARG A 76 -1.30 10.23 -10.14
CA ARG A 76 -0.22 9.35 -10.60
C ARG A 76 0.95 10.16 -11.17
N GLN A 77 0.69 11.18 -11.97
CA GLN A 77 1.71 12.05 -12.54
C GLN A 77 2.40 12.93 -11.48
N ALA A 78 1.68 13.35 -10.44
CA ALA A 78 2.23 14.11 -9.31
C ALA A 78 3.09 13.23 -8.37
N LEU A 79 2.63 12.02 -8.06
CA LEU A 79 3.31 11.09 -7.15
C LEU A 79 4.54 10.43 -7.78
N LEU A 80 4.40 9.98 -9.04
CA LEU A 80 5.49 9.33 -9.75
C LEU A 80 6.38 10.33 -10.49
N GLY A 81 5.98 11.61 -10.55
CA GLY A 81 6.60 12.59 -11.44
C GLY A 81 6.45 12.19 -12.91
N GLN A 82 6.95 13.02 -13.82
CA GLN A 82 7.12 12.66 -15.24
C GLN A 82 8.30 11.67 -15.40
N SER A 83 8.25 10.54 -14.68
CA SER A 83 9.39 9.63 -14.44
C SER A 83 9.79 8.76 -15.63
N LEU A 84 9.15 8.89 -16.80
CA LEU A 84 9.44 8.00 -17.94
C LEU A 84 10.12 8.69 -19.12
N ALA A 85 10.30 10.01 -19.13
CA ALA A 85 10.85 10.69 -20.31
C ALA A 85 11.85 11.82 -20.03
N ALA A 86 12.26 12.06 -18.77
CA ALA A 86 13.22 13.11 -18.47
C ALA A 86 14.65 12.65 -18.85
N ASN A 87 15.12 13.10 -20.02
CA ASN A 87 16.52 13.16 -20.46
C ASN A 87 17.38 11.89 -20.21
N ARG A 88 16.94 10.74 -20.73
CA ARG A 88 17.84 9.58 -20.89
C ARG A 88 18.91 9.92 -21.93
N SER A 89 20.18 9.67 -21.62
CA SER A 89 21.26 9.76 -22.59
C SER A 89 21.04 8.75 -23.73
N ASP A 90 21.63 9.00 -24.90
CA ASP A 90 21.48 8.08 -26.03
C ASP A 90 22.08 6.70 -25.75
N GLY A 91 23.11 6.64 -24.89
CA GLY A 91 23.67 5.38 -24.39
C GLY A 91 22.67 4.57 -23.55
N GLU A 92 21.90 5.21 -22.68
CA GLU A 92 20.86 4.53 -21.90
C GLU A 92 19.70 4.06 -22.77
N LYS A 93 19.30 4.84 -23.79
CA LYS A 93 18.29 4.41 -24.75
C LYS A 93 18.74 3.15 -25.49
N LEU A 94 19.99 3.11 -25.95
CA LEU A 94 20.56 1.94 -26.63
C LEU A 94 20.69 0.73 -25.70
N LEU A 95 21.09 0.94 -24.44
CA LEU A 95 21.15 -0.13 -23.45
C LEU A 95 19.77 -0.72 -23.18
N VAL A 96 18.76 0.12 -22.99
CA VAL A 96 17.36 -0.29 -22.74
C VAL A 96 16.76 -1.00 -23.96
N ALA A 97 17.03 -0.50 -25.17
CA ALA A 97 16.63 -1.16 -26.41
C ALA A 97 17.27 -2.55 -26.55
N LYS A 98 18.58 -2.68 -26.25
CA LYS A 98 19.27 -3.98 -26.23
C LYS A 98 18.79 -4.90 -25.12
N ALA A 99 18.38 -4.35 -23.97
CA ALA A 99 17.79 -5.10 -22.86
C ALA A 99 16.38 -5.62 -23.19
N GLY A 100 15.81 -5.27 -24.35
CA GLY A 100 14.53 -5.82 -24.81
C GLY A 100 13.34 -5.29 -24.03
N VAL A 101 13.44 -4.09 -23.46
CA VAL A 101 12.34 -3.49 -22.67
C VAL A 101 11.06 -3.32 -23.50
N ASP A 102 11.17 -3.17 -24.82
CA ASP A 102 10.01 -3.13 -25.74
C ASP A 102 9.18 -4.43 -25.72
N LYS A 103 9.74 -5.53 -25.22
CA LYS A 103 9.06 -6.82 -25.05
C LYS A 103 8.63 -7.11 -23.60
N ALA A 104 8.90 -6.19 -22.67
CA ALA A 104 8.53 -6.39 -21.28
C ALA A 104 7.00 -6.31 -21.12
N ASP A 105 6.42 -7.32 -20.48
CA ASP A 105 4.99 -7.32 -20.16
C ASP A 105 4.70 -6.24 -19.09
N PRO A 106 3.82 -5.26 -19.37
CA PRO A 106 3.42 -4.25 -18.39
C PRO A 106 2.79 -4.85 -17.12
N LEU A 107 2.25 -6.07 -17.21
CA LEU A 107 1.58 -6.79 -16.13
C LEU A 107 2.50 -7.79 -15.40
N ILE A 108 3.80 -7.81 -15.69
CA ILE A 108 4.73 -8.79 -15.09
C ILE A 108 4.70 -8.79 -13.56
N ARG A 109 4.42 -7.65 -12.92
CA ARG A 109 4.24 -7.58 -11.46
C ARG A 109 3.08 -8.44 -10.96
N PHE A 110 1.96 -8.42 -11.67
CA PHE A 110 0.81 -9.25 -11.32
C PHE A 110 1.11 -10.73 -11.50
N VAL A 111 1.82 -11.09 -12.58
CA VAL A 111 2.23 -12.48 -12.83
C VAL A 111 3.18 -12.95 -11.73
N VAL A 112 4.18 -12.15 -11.36
CA VAL A 112 5.13 -12.48 -10.29
C VAL A 112 4.43 -12.55 -8.93
N ASP A 113 3.48 -11.67 -8.66
CA ASP A 113 2.72 -11.69 -7.41
C ASP A 113 1.79 -12.91 -7.33
N ASP A 114 1.20 -13.33 -8.45
CA ASP A 114 0.39 -14.56 -8.54
C ASP A 114 1.26 -15.81 -8.35
N GLU A 115 2.40 -15.89 -9.05
CA GLU A 115 3.37 -16.98 -8.91
C GLU A 115 3.98 -17.09 -7.51
N ASN A 116 4.22 -15.95 -6.85
CA ASN A 116 4.82 -15.90 -5.51
C ASN A 116 3.78 -15.77 -4.38
N GLY A 117 2.48 -15.75 -4.68
CA GLY A 117 1.42 -15.62 -3.68
C GLY A 117 1.47 -16.71 -2.60
N ASP A 118 1.91 -17.91 -3.00
CA ASP A 118 2.10 -19.06 -2.11
C ASP A 118 3.28 -18.90 -1.14
N LEU A 119 4.33 -18.14 -1.50
CA LEU A 119 5.48 -17.90 -0.62
C LEU A 119 5.13 -16.93 0.53
N ALA A 120 4.24 -15.98 0.29
CA ALA A 120 3.79 -15.03 1.31
C ALA A 120 2.91 -15.70 2.38
N HIS A 121 2.23 -16.81 2.03
CA HIS A 121 1.29 -17.51 2.92
C HIS A 121 1.78 -18.92 3.30
N LYS A 122 3.04 -19.26 3.03
CA LYS A 122 3.56 -20.60 3.33
C LYS A 122 3.72 -20.79 4.83
N ASP A 123 2.94 -21.70 5.38
CA ASP A 123 3.13 -22.18 6.75
C ASP A 123 4.55 -22.75 6.92
N GLU A 124 5.11 -22.56 8.11
CA GLU A 124 6.41 -23.11 8.47
C GLU A 124 6.44 -24.62 8.15
N SER A 125 7.43 -25.06 7.35
CA SER A 125 7.52 -26.47 6.98
C SER A 125 7.57 -27.36 8.22
N PHE A 126 7.01 -28.57 8.12
CA PHE A 126 7.03 -29.53 9.22
C PHE A 126 8.45 -29.74 9.79
N ALA A 127 9.46 -29.77 8.91
CA ALA A 127 10.86 -29.85 9.30
C ALA A 127 11.32 -28.65 10.15
N SER A 128 10.97 -27.42 9.75
CA SER A 128 11.24 -26.21 10.55
C SER A 128 10.57 -26.29 11.92
N LYS A 129 9.31 -26.73 11.96
CA LYS A 129 8.54 -26.86 13.19
C LYS A 129 9.12 -27.89 14.16
N VAL A 130 9.74 -28.96 13.66
CA VAL A 130 10.43 -29.98 14.47
C VAL A 130 11.81 -29.49 14.91
N MET A 131 12.58 -28.85 14.03
CA MET A 131 13.91 -28.33 14.35
C MET A 131 13.84 -27.17 15.37
N PHE A 132 12.85 -26.29 15.24
CA PHE A 132 12.64 -25.13 16.10
C PHE A 132 11.47 -25.32 17.07
N TRP A 133 11.14 -26.57 17.41
CA TRP A 133 10.04 -26.92 18.33
C TRP A 133 10.21 -26.35 19.75
N LYS A 134 11.43 -25.98 20.14
CA LYS A 134 11.78 -25.45 21.45
C LYS A 134 12.13 -23.96 21.34
N LYS A 135 11.09 -23.14 21.09
CA LYS A 135 11.22 -21.68 20.87
C LYS A 135 11.86 -20.91 22.04
N ASP A 136 11.89 -21.50 23.25
CA ASP A 136 12.42 -20.87 24.46
C ASP A 136 13.87 -21.25 24.78
N ASP A 137 14.48 -22.17 24.02
CA ASP A 137 15.87 -22.58 24.23
C ASP A 137 16.81 -21.78 23.33
N LYS A 138 17.10 -20.54 23.76
CA LYS A 138 18.05 -19.61 23.12
C LYS A 138 19.47 -20.17 22.94
N THR A 139 19.75 -21.40 23.37
CA THR A 139 21.06 -22.04 23.27
C THR A 139 21.21 -23.01 22.09
N ALA A 140 20.13 -23.36 21.40
CA ALA A 140 20.17 -24.30 20.28
C ALA A 140 20.19 -23.59 18.92
N GLY A 141 21.37 -23.14 18.48
CA GLY A 141 21.57 -22.75 17.08
C GLY A 141 22.63 -21.71 16.83
N ALA A 142 23.91 -22.03 17.06
CA ALA A 142 25.00 -21.35 16.37
C ALA A 142 25.00 -21.80 14.89
N VAL A 143 24.09 -21.25 14.08
CA VAL A 143 24.21 -21.33 12.62
C VAL A 143 25.36 -20.42 12.22
N THR A 144 26.50 -21.04 11.89
CA THR A 144 27.63 -20.36 11.24
C THR A 144 27.13 -19.69 9.96
N ALA A 145 27.48 -18.43 9.79
CA ALA A 145 26.97 -17.45 8.83
C ALA A 145 27.25 -17.73 7.33
N ALA A 146 27.37 -18.98 6.91
CA ALA A 146 27.73 -19.33 5.53
C ALA A 146 26.53 -19.58 4.61
N GLU A 147 25.32 -19.81 5.13
CA GLU A 147 24.22 -20.37 4.32
C GLU A 147 22.87 -19.64 4.44
N ALA A 148 22.88 -18.37 4.81
CA ALA A 148 21.71 -17.51 4.69
C ALA A 148 22.10 -16.20 4.00
N GLY A 149 21.50 -15.95 2.84
CA GLY A 149 21.60 -14.66 2.14
C GLY A 149 21.27 -13.49 3.08
N ALA A 150 21.76 -12.30 2.70
CA ALA A 150 21.90 -11.09 3.52
C ALA A 150 20.61 -10.45 4.10
N THR A 151 19.57 -11.21 4.41
CA THR A 151 18.29 -10.71 4.96
C THR A 151 17.62 -11.69 5.93
N ALA A 152 18.37 -12.61 6.55
CA ALA A 152 17.86 -13.34 7.71
C ALA A 152 18.12 -12.54 9.00
N PRO A 153 17.14 -12.36 9.90
CA PRO A 153 17.40 -11.74 11.20
C PRO A 153 18.34 -12.66 11.98
N VAL A 154 19.60 -12.27 12.08
CA VAL A 154 20.57 -12.94 12.96
C VAL A 154 20.02 -12.83 14.38
N PRO A 155 19.72 -13.93 15.09
CA PRO A 155 19.26 -13.86 16.45
C PRO A 155 20.42 -13.32 17.31
N VAL A 156 20.28 -12.06 17.71
CA VAL A 156 21.25 -11.41 18.59
C VAL A 156 21.04 -11.93 20.00
N ASP A 157 22.06 -12.57 20.57
CA ASP A 157 22.04 -12.96 21.98
C ASP A 157 22.08 -11.71 22.86
N ALA A 158 20.95 -11.39 23.48
CA ALA A 158 20.78 -10.24 24.34
C ALA A 158 21.77 -10.22 25.52
N ALA A 159 22.10 -11.38 26.09
CA ALA A 159 23.03 -11.45 27.22
C ALA A 159 24.47 -11.16 26.80
N ALA A 160 24.88 -11.65 25.63
CA ALA A 160 26.20 -11.39 25.07
C ALA A 160 26.38 -9.92 24.64
N GLU A 161 25.37 -9.32 24.01
CA GLU A 161 25.42 -7.88 23.66
C GLU A 161 25.36 -7.00 24.89
N GLU A 162 24.57 -7.31 25.92
CA GLU A 162 24.58 -6.56 27.19
C GLU A 162 25.94 -6.63 27.88
N ALA A 163 26.60 -7.80 27.90
CA ALA A 163 27.95 -7.94 28.43
C ALA A 163 28.97 -7.11 27.62
N ARG A 164 28.86 -7.14 26.28
CA ARG A 164 29.73 -6.34 25.39
C ARG A 164 29.51 -4.84 25.58
N LEU A 165 28.25 -4.42 25.66
CA LEU A 165 27.88 -3.02 25.92
C LEU A 165 28.37 -2.58 27.29
N LYS A 166 28.18 -3.39 28.35
CA LYS A 166 28.66 -3.08 29.69
C LYS A 166 30.19 -3.01 29.77
N ALA A 167 30.90 -3.87 29.03
CA ALA A 167 32.35 -3.80 28.91
C ALA A 167 32.81 -2.51 28.21
N LEU A 168 32.09 -2.04 27.19
CA LEU A 168 32.42 -0.84 26.44
C LEU A 168 32.00 0.46 27.15
N THR A 169 30.88 0.46 27.87
CA THR A 169 30.28 1.67 28.47
C THR A 169 30.52 1.79 29.96
N GLY A 170 31.11 0.77 30.59
CA GLY A 170 31.29 0.70 32.04
C GLY A 170 29.99 0.73 32.83
N GLY A 171 28.83 0.52 32.18
CA GLY A 171 27.50 0.65 32.81
C GLY A 171 26.97 2.08 32.93
N GLY A 172 27.65 3.08 32.34
CA GLY A 172 27.18 4.47 32.30
C GLY A 172 26.14 4.72 31.21
N ALA A 173 25.26 5.70 31.42
CA ALA A 173 24.32 6.15 30.40
C ALA A 173 25.05 6.88 29.26
N ILE A 174 24.94 6.37 28.02
CA ILE A 174 25.54 7.02 26.85
C ILE A 174 24.63 8.18 26.40
N VAL A 175 25.08 9.41 26.61
CA VAL A 175 24.38 10.60 26.09
C VAL A 175 25.07 11.05 24.81
N ILE A 176 24.46 10.76 23.66
CA ILE A 176 24.94 11.26 22.37
C ILE A 176 24.39 12.68 22.20
N SER A 177 25.19 13.69 22.52
CA SER A 177 24.88 15.08 22.21
C SER A 177 25.47 15.46 20.86
N ARG A 178 24.66 16.07 20.00
CA ARG A 178 25.17 16.74 18.80
C ARG A 178 25.82 18.03 19.26
N GLU A 179 27.14 18.12 19.17
CA GLU A 179 27.83 19.39 19.33
C GLU A 179 27.20 20.42 18.37
N LYS A 180 26.60 21.48 18.92
CA LYS A 180 26.23 22.65 18.11
C LYS A 180 27.53 23.29 17.64
N GLN A 181 28.06 22.83 16.51
CA GLN A 181 29.11 23.54 15.79
C GLN A 181 28.53 24.87 15.29
N GLY A 182 28.55 25.88 16.16
CA GLY A 182 28.14 27.26 15.87
C GLY A 182 29.14 28.01 14.97
N LYS A 183 29.84 27.31 14.08
CA LYS A 183 30.71 27.93 13.08
C LYS A 183 30.39 27.31 11.73
N ILE A 184 29.76 28.14 10.90
CA ILE A 184 29.55 27.90 9.46
C ILE A 184 30.92 27.57 8.87
N LYS A 185 31.13 26.31 8.48
CA LYS A 185 32.31 25.94 7.70
C LYS A 185 32.07 26.43 6.27
N LEU A 186 32.64 27.59 5.94
CA LEU A 186 32.72 28.05 4.57
C LEU A 186 33.63 27.10 3.80
N PRO A 187 33.19 26.50 2.68
CA PRO A 187 34.07 25.69 1.87
C PRO A 187 35.04 26.61 1.12
N GLY A 188 36.34 26.48 1.38
CA GLY A 188 37.38 27.05 0.53
C GLY A 188 38.12 28.28 1.05
N LEU A 189 38.33 28.42 2.37
CA LEU A 189 39.45 29.20 2.94
C LEU A 189 40.15 28.40 4.04
#